data_AF-A0A971VTW8-F1
#
_entry.id   AF-A0A971VTW8-F1
#
_cell.length_a   1.000
_cell.length_b   1.000
_cell.length_c   1.000
_cell.angle_alpha   90.00
_cell.angle_beta   90.00
_cell.angle_gamma   90.00
#
_symmetry.space_group_name_H-M   'P 1'
#
loop_
_entity.id
_entity.type
_entity.pdbx_description
1 polymer ?
#
loop_
_entity_poly.entity_id
_entity_poly.type
_entity_poly.pdbx_seq_one_letter_code
_entity_poly.pdbx_strand_id
1 'polypeptide(L)'
;MSAVFKRELRAYFKGALGFVFLAVLFFFTSYYYFSYNLMGGVSDFSRLFDMLFSIVLFMVPILTMRLLSEDKHAKTDQILLTAPINRWGIILGKYLAALCVYLLGISSTLIIAGITACFVQPDWPVFLGNLLGLILLGCALIAICMFLSGLTESQVIAALLGFTVSFFLFMMDALSDAFQSVVIQRFFYYLSFVKRYTPFTYGLLDLSNTVFFVSIAALFLFLSILTLQKRQAG
;
A
#
# COMPACT_ATOMS: atom_id res chain seq x y z
N MET A 1 -1.71 -20.21 8.64
CA MET A 1 -2.09 -19.03 7.85
C MET A 1 -3.37 -18.37 8.37
N SER A 2 -4.54 -19.03 8.29
CA SER A 2 -5.82 -18.42 8.70
C SER A 2 -5.85 -17.93 10.16
N ALA A 3 -5.24 -18.66 11.09
CA ALA A 3 -5.17 -18.26 12.50
C ALA A 3 -4.40 -16.94 12.71
N VAL A 4 -3.25 -16.77 12.04
CA VAL A 4 -2.45 -15.53 12.12
C VAL A 4 -3.23 -14.37 11.50
N PHE A 5 -3.79 -14.57 10.30
CA PHE A 5 -4.62 -13.55 9.64
C PHE A 5 -5.78 -13.07 10.54
N LYS A 6 -6.55 -14.00 11.11
CA LYS A 6 -7.68 -13.64 12.00
C LYS A 6 -7.21 -12.89 13.25
N ARG A 7 -6.08 -13.29 13.83
CA ARG A 7 -5.48 -12.63 14.99
C ARG A 7 -5.10 -11.19 14.66
N GLU A 8 -4.37 -11.00 13.57
CA GLU A 8 -3.87 -9.67 13.14
C GLU A 8 -5.02 -8.75 12.73
N LEU A 9 -5.99 -9.27 11.96
CA LEU A 9 -7.18 -8.50 11.59
C LEU A 9 -7.95 -8.05 12.84
N ARG A 10 -8.12 -8.95 13.82
CA ARG A 10 -8.75 -8.60 15.10
C ARG A 10 -7.92 -7.58 15.89
N ALA A 11 -6.59 -7.59 15.80
CA ALA A 11 -5.73 -6.58 16.41
C ALA A 11 -5.86 -5.20 15.75
N TYR A 12 -6.19 -5.12 14.45
CA TYR A 12 -6.55 -3.87 13.77
C TYR A 12 -7.83 -3.23 14.29
N PHE A 13 -8.86 -4.04 14.57
CA PHE A 13 -10.16 -3.54 15.02
C PHE A 13 -10.35 -3.56 16.54
N LYS A 14 -9.46 -4.18 17.31
CA LYS A 14 -9.43 -3.99 18.77
C LYS A 14 -8.69 -2.73 19.17
N GLY A 15 -7.65 -2.36 18.41
CA GLY A 15 -6.98 -1.07 18.56
C GLY A 15 -7.67 0.04 17.78
N ALA A 16 -7.28 1.29 18.02
CA ALA A 16 -7.79 2.44 17.27
C ALA A 16 -7.23 2.52 15.84
N LEU A 17 -6.08 1.89 15.56
CA LEU A 17 -5.33 2.10 14.32
C LEU A 17 -6.13 1.72 13.06
N GLY A 18 -6.83 0.58 13.05
CA GLY A 18 -7.65 0.18 11.90
C GLY A 18 -8.79 1.15 11.63
N PHE A 19 -9.47 1.61 12.67
CA PHE A 19 -10.55 2.60 12.54
C PHE A 19 -10.04 3.96 12.10
N VAL A 20 -8.92 4.43 12.64
CA VAL A 20 -8.29 5.69 12.24
C VAL A 20 -7.88 5.64 10.78
N PHE A 21 -7.26 4.56 10.34
CA PHE A 21 -6.87 4.37 8.94
C PHE A 21 -8.08 4.44 7.99
N LEU A 22 -9.15 3.71 8.32
CA LEU A 22 -10.39 3.73 7.53
C LEU A 22 -11.04 5.10 7.51
N ALA A 23 -11.15 5.74 8.68
CA ALA A 23 -11.76 7.07 8.82
C ALA A 23 -11.02 8.11 7.98
N VAL A 24 -9.69 8.11 8.00
CA VAL A 24 -8.89 9.06 7.22
C VAL A 24 -9.00 8.79 5.72
N LEU A 25 -8.95 7.53 5.27
CA LEU A 25 -9.14 7.24 3.84
C LEU A 25 -10.55 7.62 3.37
N PHE A 26 -11.58 7.35 4.17
CA PHE A 26 -12.95 7.74 3.84
C PHE A 26 -13.11 9.26 3.78
N PHE A 27 -12.47 9.98 4.72
CA PHE A 27 -12.46 11.43 4.75
C PHE A 27 -11.82 12.02 3.49
N PHE A 28 -10.59 11.61 3.15
CA PHE A 28 -9.90 12.12 1.96
C PHE A 28 -10.62 11.74 0.67
N THR A 29 -11.13 10.51 0.57
CA THR A 29 -11.90 10.07 -0.61
C THR A 29 -13.14 10.92 -0.81
N SER A 30 -13.89 11.19 0.27
CA SER A 30 -15.08 12.05 0.22
C SER A 30 -14.73 13.51 -0.06
N TYR A 31 -13.67 14.03 0.55
CA TYR A 31 -13.20 15.40 0.35
C TYR A 31 -12.78 15.65 -1.11
N TYR A 32 -11.98 14.75 -1.69
CA TYR A 32 -11.54 14.90 -3.09
C TYR A 32 -12.68 14.66 -4.08
N TYR A 33 -13.61 13.75 -3.78
CA TYR A 33 -14.82 13.62 -4.58
C TYR A 33 -15.64 14.92 -4.59
N PHE A 34 -15.88 15.51 -3.42
CA PHE A 34 -16.58 16.78 -3.31
C PHE A 34 -15.86 17.89 -4.08
N SER A 35 -14.55 18.06 -3.86
CA SER A 35 -13.78 19.16 -4.44
C SER A 35 -13.62 19.06 -5.96
N TYR A 36 -13.43 17.86 -6.51
CA TYR A 36 -13.10 17.70 -7.94
C TYR A 36 -14.29 17.28 -8.80
N ASN A 37 -15.14 16.37 -8.30
CA ASN A 37 -16.24 15.83 -9.10
C ASN A 37 -17.50 16.68 -8.88
N LEU A 38 -17.91 16.90 -7.63
CA LEU A 38 -19.16 17.63 -7.34
C LEU A 38 -19.04 19.13 -7.63
N MET A 39 -18.02 19.80 -7.09
CA MET A 39 -17.81 21.23 -7.36
C MET A 39 -17.37 21.51 -8.80
N GLY A 40 -16.61 20.58 -9.39
CA GLY A 40 -16.15 20.70 -10.78
C GLY A 40 -17.20 20.36 -11.82
N GLY A 41 -18.28 19.67 -11.43
CA GLY A 41 -19.30 19.18 -12.36
C GLY A 41 -18.77 18.15 -13.37
N VAL A 42 -17.72 17.40 -13.00
CA VAL A 42 -17.05 16.42 -13.87
C VAL A 42 -17.28 15.01 -13.30
N SER A 43 -17.51 14.04 -14.17
CA SER A 43 -17.67 12.62 -13.83
C SER A 43 -16.37 11.80 -13.95
N ASP A 44 -15.24 12.46 -14.21
CA ASP A 44 -13.92 11.84 -14.33
C ASP A 44 -13.26 11.69 -12.95
N PHE A 45 -13.03 10.44 -12.57
CA PHE A 45 -12.43 10.07 -11.29
C PHE A 45 -10.90 10.14 -11.26
N SER A 46 -10.23 10.38 -12.39
CA SER A 46 -8.76 10.34 -12.50
C SER A 46 -8.08 11.23 -11.46
N ARG A 47 -8.54 12.48 -11.30
CA ARG A 47 -7.99 13.41 -10.30
C ARG A 47 -8.20 12.94 -8.86
N LEU A 48 -9.34 12.32 -8.56
CA LEU A 48 -9.58 11.76 -7.23
C LEU A 48 -8.54 10.69 -6.93
N PHE A 49 -8.30 9.79 -7.89
CA PHE A 49 -7.34 8.71 -7.73
C PHE A 49 -5.88 9.19 -7.67
N ASP A 50 -5.50 10.21 -8.44
CA ASP A 50 -4.17 10.83 -8.35
C ASP A 50 -3.91 11.41 -6.95
N MET A 51 -4.93 12.01 -6.33
CA MET A 51 -4.81 12.50 -4.96
C MET A 51 -4.77 11.36 -3.94
N LEU A 52 -5.57 10.31 -4.15
CA LEU A 52 -5.52 9.11 -3.31
C LEU A 52 -4.19 8.36 -3.42
N PHE A 53 -3.54 8.34 -4.59
CA PHE A 53 -2.20 7.78 -4.77
C PHE A 53 -1.21 8.41 -3.77
N SER A 54 -1.25 9.73 -3.65
CA SER A 54 -0.40 10.49 -2.73
C SER A 54 -0.76 10.19 -1.26
N ILE A 55 -2.05 10.14 -0.91
CA ILE A 55 -2.49 9.80 0.45
C ILE A 55 -2.08 8.39 0.85
N VAL A 56 -2.24 7.41 -0.05
CA VAL A 56 -1.90 5.99 0.20
C VAL A 56 -0.40 5.83 0.49
N LEU A 57 0.46 6.55 -0.23
CA LEU A 57 1.90 6.56 0.01
C LEU A 57 2.27 6.95 1.44
N PHE A 58 1.50 7.86 2.05
CA PHE A 58 1.73 8.28 3.44
C PHE A 58 1.03 7.40 4.47
N MET A 59 -0.16 6.90 4.13
CA MET A 59 -0.99 6.14 5.06
C MET A 59 -0.54 4.68 5.21
N VAL A 60 -0.04 4.04 4.15
CA VAL A 60 0.43 2.64 4.20
C VAL A 60 1.57 2.42 5.19
N PRO A 61 2.60 3.28 5.29
CA PRO A 61 3.60 3.21 6.35
C PRO A 61 3.01 3.15 7.76
N ILE A 62 1.98 3.97 8.03
CA ILE A 62 1.31 4.02 9.33
C ILE A 62 0.52 2.73 9.58
N LEU A 63 -0.14 2.18 8.56
CA LEU A 63 -0.89 0.93 8.67
C LEU A 63 0.01 -0.27 9.02
N THR A 64 1.23 -0.26 8.49
CA THR A 64 2.15 -1.41 8.49
C THR A 64 3.27 -1.31 9.52
N MET A 65 3.48 -0.15 10.13
CA MET A 65 4.59 0.12 11.06
C MET A 65 4.73 -0.94 12.15
N ARG A 66 3.61 -1.43 12.69
CA ARG A 66 3.56 -2.38 13.81
C ARG A 66 3.65 -3.85 13.45
N LEU A 67 3.49 -4.21 12.17
CA LEU A 67 3.29 -5.60 11.75
C LEU A 67 4.40 -6.55 12.22
N LEU A 68 5.66 -6.13 12.15
CA LEU A 68 6.80 -6.93 12.61
C LEU A 68 7.57 -6.25 13.76
N SER A 69 7.53 -4.93 13.88
CA SER A 69 8.21 -4.22 14.96
C SER A 69 7.59 -4.50 16.34
N GLU A 70 6.26 -4.62 16.43
CA GLU A 70 5.56 -4.89 17.69
C GLU A 70 5.87 -6.28 18.23
N ASP A 71 5.86 -7.30 17.36
CA ASP A 71 6.21 -8.67 17.72
C ASP A 71 7.62 -8.77 18.32
N LYS A 72 8.57 -7.97 17.82
CA LYS A 72 9.94 -7.94 18.36
C LYS A 72 10.02 -7.17 19.65
N HIS A 73 9.41 -5.99 19.70
CA HIS A 73 9.39 -5.17 20.91
C HIS A 73 8.81 -5.94 22.09
N ALA A 74 7.74 -6.70 21.86
CA ALA A 74 7.08 -7.52 22.87
C ALA A 74 7.69 -8.93 23.01
N LYS A 75 8.83 -9.24 22.35
CA LYS A 75 9.50 -10.55 22.31
C LYS A 75 8.57 -11.73 22.00
N THR A 76 7.46 -11.45 21.33
CA THR A 76 6.45 -12.44 20.95
C THR A 76 6.86 -13.16 19.67
N ASP A 77 7.83 -12.60 18.95
CA ASP A 77 8.51 -13.24 17.84
C ASP A 77 9.12 -14.60 18.25
N GLN A 78 9.74 -14.72 19.41
CA GLN A 78 10.31 -16.00 19.89
C GLN A 78 9.24 -17.10 20.06
N ILE A 79 8.05 -16.73 20.53
CA ILE A 79 6.91 -17.65 20.69
C ILE A 79 6.37 -18.08 19.31
N LEU A 80 6.34 -17.15 18.37
CA LEU A 80 5.91 -17.44 16.99
C LEU A 80 6.91 -18.32 16.24
N LEU A 81 8.20 -18.20 16.55
CA LEU A 81 9.28 -18.96 15.93
C LEU A 81 9.40 -20.39 16.49
N THR A 82 8.92 -20.63 17.72
CA THR A 82 8.87 -21.97 18.35
C THR A 82 7.55 -22.70 18.09
N ALA A 83 6.50 -21.98 17.70
CA ALA A 83 5.24 -22.59 17.29
C ALA A 83 5.42 -23.39 15.97
N PRO A 84 4.69 -24.51 15.77
CA PRO A 84 4.80 -25.37 14.58
C PRO A 84 4.08 -24.75 13.37
N ILE A 85 4.42 -23.50 13.04
CA ILE A 85 3.79 -22.71 11.99
C ILE A 85 4.83 -22.41 10.92
N ASN A 86 4.50 -22.67 9.66
CA ASN A 86 5.38 -22.30 8.56
C ASN A 86 5.60 -20.78 8.52
N ARG A 87 6.86 -20.35 8.38
CA ARG A 87 7.31 -18.94 8.35
C ARG A 87 6.58 -18.11 7.30
N TRP A 88 6.41 -18.72 6.12
CA TRP A 88 5.58 -18.18 5.04
C TRP A 88 4.17 -17.83 5.52
N GLY A 89 3.60 -18.67 6.38
CA GLY A 89 2.27 -18.49 6.92
C GLY A 89 2.14 -17.39 7.97
N ILE A 90 3.24 -16.99 8.61
CA ILE A 90 3.28 -15.85 9.53
C ILE A 90 3.26 -14.56 8.73
N ILE A 91 4.19 -14.43 7.78
CA ILE A 91 4.38 -13.20 6.99
C ILE A 91 3.20 -12.97 6.05
N LEU A 92 2.76 -14.00 5.31
CA LEU A 92 1.59 -13.89 4.45
C LEU A 92 0.30 -13.63 5.26
N GLY A 93 0.18 -14.20 6.47
CA GLY A 93 -0.96 -13.92 7.35
C GLY A 93 -1.05 -12.45 7.77
N LYS A 94 0.09 -11.88 8.18
CA LYS A 94 0.23 -10.45 8.52
C LYS A 94 -0.01 -9.55 7.30
N TYR A 95 0.54 -9.94 6.15
CA TYR A 95 0.42 -9.16 4.91
C TYR A 95 -1.03 -9.09 4.46
N LEU A 96 -1.71 -10.23 4.40
CA LEU A 96 -3.12 -10.29 4.02
C LEU A 96 -4.02 -9.53 5.00
N ALA A 97 -3.70 -9.51 6.29
CA ALA A 97 -4.46 -8.75 7.27
C ALA A 97 -4.38 -7.23 6.99
N ALA A 98 -3.17 -6.72 6.76
CA ALA A 98 -2.97 -5.32 6.38
C ALA A 98 -3.62 -4.99 5.02
N LEU A 99 -3.47 -5.88 4.04
CA LEU A 99 -4.09 -5.74 2.72
C LEU A 99 -5.62 -5.71 2.82
N CYS A 100 -6.23 -6.53 3.68
CA CYS A 100 -7.67 -6.51 3.91
C CYS A 100 -8.15 -5.16 4.47
N VAL A 101 -7.47 -4.62 5.48
CA VAL A 101 -7.79 -3.28 6.03
C VAL A 101 -7.61 -2.20 4.98
N TYR A 102 -6.57 -2.31 4.16
CA TYR A 102 -6.32 -1.41 3.05
C TYR A 102 -7.44 -1.43 1.99
N LEU A 103 -7.87 -2.63 1.57
CA LEU A 103 -8.97 -2.79 0.62
C LEU A 103 -10.30 -2.29 1.16
N LEU A 104 -10.57 -2.50 2.46
CA LEU A 104 -11.73 -1.89 3.12
C LEU A 104 -11.66 -0.36 3.05
N GLY A 105 -10.48 0.23 3.21
CA GLY A 105 -10.28 1.67 3.04
C GLY A 105 -10.60 2.15 1.62
N ILE A 106 -10.05 1.47 0.61
CA ILE A 106 -10.29 1.81 -0.81
C ILE A 106 -11.75 1.58 -1.20
N SER A 107 -12.47 0.65 -0.57
CA SER A 107 -13.87 0.37 -0.90
C SER A 107 -14.79 1.60 -0.81
N SER A 108 -14.39 2.65 -0.09
CA SER A 108 -15.05 3.96 -0.13
C SER A 108 -15.17 4.52 -1.55
N THR A 109 -14.17 4.32 -2.41
CA THR A 109 -14.21 4.74 -3.83
C THR A 109 -15.32 4.03 -4.61
N LEU A 110 -15.58 2.75 -4.32
CA LEU A 110 -16.68 1.99 -4.94
C LEU A 110 -18.05 2.53 -4.52
N ILE A 111 -18.19 2.91 -3.24
CA ILE A 111 -19.42 3.52 -2.73
C ILE A 111 -19.70 4.83 -3.48
N ILE A 112 -18.69 5.69 -3.62
CA ILE A 112 -18.83 6.95 -4.34
C ILE A 112 -19.15 6.71 -5.82
N ALA A 113 -18.43 5.83 -6.50
CA ALA A 113 -18.70 5.52 -7.91
C ALA A 113 -20.12 4.97 -8.11
N GLY A 114 -20.60 4.13 -7.20
CA GLY A 114 -21.98 3.64 -7.21
C GLY A 114 -23.01 4.75 -7.05
N ILE A 115 -22.76 5.71 -6.15
CA ILE A 115 -23.63 6.89 -5.99
C ILE A 115 -23.63 7.72 -7.27
N THR A 116 -22.46 8.02 -7.84
CA THR A 116 -22.34 8.81 -9.07
C THR A 116 -23.04 8.12 -10.25
N ALA A 117 -22.94 6.80 -10.36
CA ALA A 117 -23.56 6.01 -11.42
C ALA A 117 -25.10 6.10 -11.44
N CYS A 118 -25.73 6.44 -10.32
CA CYS A 118 -27.18 6.69 -10.26
C CYS A 118 -27.59 8.01 -10.94
N PHE A 119 -26.67 8.98 -11.09
CA PHE A 119 -26.95 10.30 -11.65
C PHE A 119 -26.32 10.51 -13.02
N VAL A 120 -25.11 10.00 -13.23
CA VAL A 120 -24.32 10.18 -14.46
C VAL A 120 -23.53 8.90 -14.71
N GLN A 121 -23.46 8.45 -15.97
CA GLN A 121 -22.66 7.29 -16.34
C GLN A 121 -21.16 7.60 -16.20
N PRO A 122 -20.42 6.93 -15.28
CA PRO A 122 -18.98 7.11 -15.17
C PRO A 122 -18.25 6.43 -16.31
N ASP A 123 -17.03 6.89 -16.59
CA ASP A 123 -16.09 6.14 -17.42
C ASP A 123 -15.54 4.94 -16.63
N TRP A 124 -16.24 3.81 -16.76
CA TRP A 124 -15.93 2.58 -16.04
C TRP A 124 -14.52 2.02 -16.34
N PRO A 125 -14.05 1.97 -17.60
CA PRO A 125 -12.66 1.59 -17.91
C PRO A 125 -11.63 2.42 -17.12
N VAL A 126 -11.78 3.74 -17.12
CA VAL A 126 -10.88 4.66 -16.39
C VAL A 126 -10.96 4.42 -14.88
N PHE A 127 -12.18 4.30 -14.33
CA PHE A 127 -12.39 4.04 -12.91
C PHE A 127 -11.78 2.71 -12.46
N LEU A 128 -12.04 1.62 -13.20
CA LEU A 128 -11.52 0.29 -12.87
C LEU A 128 -10.01 0.21 -13.05
N GLY A 129 -9.46 0.88 -14.07
CA GLY A 129 -8.02 1.03 -14.25
C GLY A 129 -7.38 1.66 -13.03
N ASN A 130 -7.85 2.84 -12.63
CA ASN A 130 -7.37 3.53 -11.43
C ASN A 130 -7.52 2.71 -10.15
N LEU A 131 -8.68 2.06 -9.95
CA LEU A 131 -8.92 1.20 -8.80
C LEU A 131 -7.90 0.06 -8.72
N LEU A 132 -7.67 -0.62 -9.85
CA LEU A 132 -6.70 -1.72 -9.93
C LEU A 132 -5.27 -1.21 -9.72
N GLY A 133 -4.91 -0.08 -10.33
CA GLY A 133 -3.62 0.57 -10.13
C GLY A 133 -3.37 0.90 -8.66
N LEU A 134 -4.39 1.42 -7.96
CA LEU A 134 -4.30 1.79 -6.55
C LEU A 134 -4.16 0.55 -5.66
N ILE A 135 -4.91 -0.52 -5.96
CA ILE A 135 -4.77 -1.80 -5.27
C ILE A 135 -3.35 -2.36 -5.43
N LEU A 136 -2.80 -2.37 -6.65
CA LEU A 136 -1.45 -2.85 -6.93
C LEU A 136 -0.37 -2.01 -6.22
N LEU A 137 -0.54 -0.69 -6.23
CA LEU A 137 0.32 0.24 -5.50
C LEU A 137 0.36 -0.11 -4.02
N GLY A 138 -0.80 -0.25 -3.38
CA GLY A 138 -0.89 -0.61 -1.97
C GLY A 138 -0.31 -2.00 -1.68
N CYS A 139 -0.53 -2.99 -2.55
CA CYS A 139 0.08 -4.32 -2.42
C CYS A 139 1.61 -4.24 -2.36
N ALA A 140 2.23 -3.44 -3.23
CA ALA A 140 3.69 -3.24 -3.25
C ALA A 140 4.17 -2.46 -2.03
N LEU A 141 3.51 -1.34 -1.69
CA LEU A 141 3.89 -0.50 -0.55
C LEU A 141 3.75 -1.23 0.79
N ILE A 142 2.69 -2.03 0.97
CA ILE A 142 2.49 -2.82 2.19
C ILE A 142 3.62 -3.84 2.34
N ALA A 143 4.05 -4.49 1.26
CA ALA A 143 5.15 -5.44 1.28
C ALA A 143 6.49 -4.75 1.65
N ILE A 144 6.77 -3.59 1.04
CA ILE A 144 7.96 -2.79 1.33
C ILE A 144 7.97 -2.35 2.81
N CYS A 145 6.87 -1.75 3.28
CA CYS A 145 6.80 -1.22 4.63
C CYS A 145 6.79 -2.34 5.69
N MET A 146 6.20 -3.50 5.38
CA MET A 146 6.32 -4.70 6.22
C MET A 146 7.78 -5.13 6.35
N PHE A 147 8.52 -5.21 5.25
CA PHE A 147 9.94 -5.54 5.30
C PHE A 147 10.72 -4.57 6.19
N LEU A 148 10.49 -3.27 6.05
CA LEU A 148 11.14 -2.21 6.84
C LEU A 148 10.77 -2.30 8.33
N SER A 149 9.50 -2.57 8.66
CA SER A 149 9.05 -2.91 10.02
C SER A 149 9.83 -4.12 10.58
N GLY A 150 10.14 -5.08 9.70
CA GLY A 150 10.98 -6.25 9.96
C GLY A 150 12.47 -5.94 10.18
N LEU A 151 12.94 -4.71 10.05
CA LEU A 151 14.33 -4.32 10.33
C LEU A 151 14.53 -3.64 11.69
N THR A 152 13.48 -3.10 12.30
CA THR A 152 13.54 -2.35 13.57
C THR A 152 12.64 -2.96 14.65
N GLU A 153 12.89 -2.61 15.90
CA GLU A 153 12.07 -2.98 17.06
C GLU A 153 11.13 -1.84 17.48
N SER A 154 11.37 -0.61 17.00
CA SER A 154 10.52 0.54 17.31
C SER A 154 9.50 0.79 16.21
N GLN A 155 8.21 0.84 16.58
CA GLN A 155 7.12 1.20 15.65
C GLN A 155 7.34 2.58 15.03
N VAL A 156 7.86 3.53 15.80
CA VAL A 156 8.12 4.90 15.33
C VAL A 156 9.20 4.90 14.25
N ILE A 157 10.29 4.17 14.48
CA ILE A 157 11.37 4.05 13.49
C ILE A 157 10.87 3.32 12.23
N ALA A 158 10.01 2.30 12.40
CA ALA A 158 9.42 1.58 11.27
C ALA A 158 8.55 2.49 10.40
N ALA A 159 7.72 3.32 11.05
CA ALA A 159 6.87 4.30 10.37
C ALA A 159 7.70 5.33 9.60
N LEU A 160 8.74 5.88 10.25
CA LEU A 160 9.63 6.85 9.62
C LEU A 160 10.35 6.26 8.40
N LEU A 161 10.90 5.05 8.51
CA LEU A 161 11.54 4.38 7.37
C LEU A 161 10.55 4.13 6.23
N GLY A 162 9.35 3.63 6.56
CA GLY A 162 8.30 3.43 5.56
C GLY A 162 7.89 4.72 4.87
N PHE A 163 7.75 5.82 5.63
CA PHE A 163 7.43 7.14 5.11
C PHE A 163 8.55 7.67 4.21
N THR A 164 9.81 7.60 4.64
CA THR A 164 10.96 8.05 3.85
C THR A 164 11.06 7.30 2.53
N VAL A 165 10.92 5.97 2.55
CA VAL A 165 10.96 5.15 1.33
C VAL A 165 9.78 5.47 0.41
N SER A 166 8.57 5.61 0.97
CA SER A 166 7.39 5.97 0.20
C SER A 166 7.53 7.36 -0.43
N PHE A 167 8.01 8.35 0.32
CA PHE A 167 8.27 9.69 -0.19
C PHE A 167 9.33 9.69 -1.30
N PHE A 168 10.39 8.87 -1.17
CA PHE A 168 11.39 8.74 -2.22
C PHE A 168 10.81 8.10 -3.49
N LEU A 169 9.93 7.09 -3.35
CA LEU A 169 9.21 6.48 -4.48
C LEU A 169 8.28 7.49 -5.18
N PHE A 170 7.64 8.38 -4.43
CA PHE A 170 6.84 9.48 -4.96
C PHE A 170 7.69 10.46 -5.78
N MET A 171 8.89 10.76 -5.30
CA MET A 171 9.82 11.71 -5.92
C MET A 171 10.64 11.14 -7.08
N MET A 172 10.48 9.86 -7.45
CA MET A 172 11.25 9.21 -8.51
C MET A 172 11.23 9.97 -9.84
N ASP A 173 10.07 10.51 -10.23
CA ASP A 173 9.94 11.27 -11.47
C ASP A 173 10.68 12.60 -11.41
N ALA A 174 10.48 13.35 -10.32
CA ALA A 174 11.18 14.61 -10.10
C ALA A 174 12.71 14.40 -10.03
N LEU A 175 13.16 13.29 -9.44
CA LEU A 175 14.57 12.91 -9.39
C LEU A 175 15.11 12.54 -10.76
N SER A 176 14.36 11.76 -11.54
CA SER A 176 14.70 11.43 -12.94
C SER A 176 14.98 12.70 -13.74
N ASP A 177 14.11 13.70 -13.64
CA ASP A 177 14.22 14.94 -14.41
C ASP A 177 15.31 15.89 -13.87
N ALA A 178 15.72 15.74 -12.62
CA ALA A 178 16.79 16.54 -12.01
C ALA A 178 18.20 16.13 -12.48
N PHE A 179 18.40 14.89 -12.94
CA PHE A 179 19.71 14.41 -13.40
C PHE A 179 19.88 14.57 -14.92
N GLN A 180 20.98 15.22 -15.33
CA GLN A 180 21.30 15.38 -16.76
C GLN A 180 21.89 14.11 -17.41
N SER A 181 22.40 13.18 -16.61
CA SER A 181 22.98 11.94 -17.15
C SER A 181 21.90 10.93 -17.53
N VAL A 182 21.90 10.52 -18.80
CA VAL A 182 20.92 9.58 -19.38
C VAL A 182 20.85 8.24 -18.63
N VAL A 183 21.97 7.75 -18.10
CA VAL A 183 22.02 6.48 -17.38
C VAL A 183 21.26 6.55 -16.06
N ILE A 184 21.50 7.61 -15.27
CA ILE A 184 20.85 7.82 -13.97
C ILE A 184 19.36 8.12 -14.17
N GLN A 185 19.03 8.96 -15.16
CA GLN A 185 17.64 9.25 -15.52
C GLN A 185 16.87 7.97 -15.86
N ARG A 186 17.43 7.10 -16.72
CA ARG A 186 16.80 5.81 -17.07
C ARG A 186 16.59 4.92 -15.85
N PHE A 187 17.54 4.86 -14.92
CA PHE A 187 17.40 4.07 -13.70
C PHE A 187 16.19 4.52 -12.86
N PHE A 188 16.09 5.83 -12.57
CA PHE A 188 14.95 6.38 -11.82
C PHE A 188 13.63 6.22 -12.58
N TYR A 189 13.65 6.38 -13.91
CA TYR A 189 12.50 6.18 -14.76
C TYR A 189 11.93 4.76 -14.66
N TYR A 190 12.79 3.73 -14.72
CA TYR A 190 12.33 2.33 -14.61
C TYR A 190 11.80 1.97 -13.23
N LEU A 191 12.27 2.63 -12.18
CA LEU A 191 11.84 2.42 -10.79
C LEU A 191 10.60 3.24 -10.41
N SER A 192 10.20 4.21 -11.22
CA SER A 192 9.13 5.15 -10.88
C SER A 192 7.77 4.47 -10.73
N PHE A 193 7.19 4.58 -9.54
CA PHE A 193 5.84 4.10 -9.25
C PHE A 193 4.79 4.98 -9.92
N VAL A 194 5.06 6.28 -10.06
CA VAL A 194 4.15 7.23 -10.70
C VAL A 194 4.00 6.89 -12.18
N LYS A 195 5.10 6.68 -12.91
CA LYS A 195 5.06 6.28 -14.33
C LYS A 195 4.37 4.95 -14.56
N ARG A 196 4.55 4.00 -13.65
CA ARG A 196 3.89 2.69 -13.72
C ARG A 196 2.40 2.77 -13.35
N TYR A 197 2.02 3.80 -12.60
CA TYR A 197 0.63 4.08 -12.26
C TYR A 197 -0.12 4.81 -13.38
N THR A 198 0.53 5.74 -14.11
CA THR A 198 -0.14 6.60 -15.10
C THR A 198 -0.95 5.86 -16.17
N PRO A 199 -0.53 4.73 -16.77
CA PRO A 199 -1.36 4.04 -17.77
C PRO A 199 -2.72 3.58 -17.21
N PHE A 200 -2.79 3.25 -15.92
CA PHE A 200 -4.03 2.90 -15.25
C PHE A 200 -4.99 4.08 -15.13
N THR A 201 -4.48 5.33 -15.08
CA THR A 201 -5.34 6.52 -15.01
C THR A 201 -6.09 6.76 -16.32
N TYR A 202 -5.60 6.22 -17.44
CA TYR A 202 -6.29 6.25 -18.73
C TYR A 202 -7.16 5.02 -18.99
N GLY A 203 -7.34 4.13 -18.01
CA GLY A 203 -8.06 2.87 -18.18
C GLY A 203 -7.29 1.81 -18.97
N LEU A 204 -5.99 2.00 -19.23
CA LEU A 204 -5.16 1.06 -19.96
C LEU A 204 -4.55 0.04 -18.99
N LEU A 205 -5.02 -1.21 -19.09
CA LEU A 205 -4.47 -2.32 -18.34
C LEU A 205 -3.20 -2.85 -19.03
N ASP A 206 -2.07 -2.31 -18.62
CA ASP A 206 -0.75 -2.77 -19.07
C ASP A 206 -0.22 -3.88 -18.15
N LEU A 207 -0.13 -5.09 -18.72
CA LEU A 207 0.44 -6.27 -18.07
C LEU A 207 1.86 -6.02 -17.54
N SER A 208 2.67 -5.21 -18.23
CA SER A 208 4.03 -4.90 -17.79
C SER A 208 4.04 -4.18 -16.44
N ASN A 209 3.11 -3.24 -16.24
CA ASN A 209 3.04 -2.46 -14.99
C ASN A 209 2.44 -3.28 -13.86
N THR A 210 1.47 -4.14 -14.17
CA THR A 210 0.92 -5.10 -13.19
C THR A 210 2.00 -6.07 -12.70
N VAL A 211 2.76 -6.67 -13.62
CA VAL A 211 3.85 -7.58 -13.26
C VAL A 211 4.91 -6.87 -12.44
N PHE A 212 5.21 -5.59 -12.73
CA PHE A 212 6.15 -4.80 -11.93
C PHE A 212 5.70 -4.68 -10.47
N PHE A 213 4.48 -4.22 -10.19
CA PHE A 213 3.98 -4.08 -8.81
C PHE A 213 3.92 -5.42 -8.08
N VAL A 214 3.45 -6.48 -8.75
CA VAL A 214 3.39 -7.82 -8.18
C VAL A 214 4.79 -8.36 -7.88
N SER A 215 5.76 -8.12 -8.76
CA SER A 215 7.15 -8.54 -8.58
C SER A 215 7.80 -7.84 -7.40
N ILE A 216 7.54 -6.54 -7.21
CA ILE A 216 8.01 -5.79 -6.03
C ILE A 216 7.38 -6.36 -4.77
N ALA A 217 6.06 -6.58 -4.75
CA ALA A 217 5.38 -7.17 -3.61
C ALA A 217 5.97 -8.54 -3.24
N ALA A 218 6.16 -9.42 -4.23
CA ALA A 218 6.76 -10.74 -4.04
C ALA A 218 8.20 -10.67 -3.51
N LEU A 219 9.03 -9.78 -4.08
CA LEU A 219 10.42 -9.58 -3.66
C LEU A 219 10.51 -9.15 -2.20
N PHE A 220 9.75 -8.13 -1.77
CA PHE A 220 9.82 -7.64 -0.40
C PHE A 220 9.18 -8.59 0.62
N LEU A 221 8.16 -9.35 0.22
CA LEU A 221 7.65 -10.45 1.04
C LEU A 221 8.69 -11.56 1.21
N PHE A 222 9.40 -11.93 0.15
CA PHE A 222 10.50 -12.89 0.22
C PHE A 222 11.63 -12.40 1.13
N LEU A 223 12.06 -11.14 0.99
CA LEU A 223 13.05 -10.52 1.86
C LEU A 223 12.60 -10.50 3.33
N SER A 224 11.32 -10.24 3.59
CA SER A 224 10.75 -10.30 4.95
C SER A 224 10.85 -11.69 5.55
N ILE A 225 10.75 -12.74 4.73
CA ILE A 225 10.90 -14.12 5.18
C ILE A 225 12.36 -14.42 5.52
N LEU A 226 13.30 -13.97 4.67
CA LEU A 226 14.73 -14.16 4.92
C LEU A 226 15.20 -13.45 6.19
N THR A 227 14.72 -12.24 6.47
CA THR A 227 15.07 -11.53 7.72
C THR A 227 14.58 -12.27 8.96
N LEU A 228 13.41 -12.92 8.87
CA LEU A 228 12.88 -13.78 9.93
C LEU A 228 13.68 -15.09 10.09
N GLN A 229 14.16 -15.68 8.99
CA GLN A 229 15.01 -16.87 9.03
C GLN A 229 16.36 -16.61 9.68
N LYS A 230 17.04 -15.52 9.31
CA LYS A 230 18.36 -15.16 9.85
C LYS A 230 18.35 -15.04 11.37
N ARG A 231 17.24 -14.60 11.96
CA ARG A 231 17.07 -14.41 13.41
C ARG A 231 16.88 -15.71 14.21
N GLN A 232 16.50 -16.81 13.56
CA GLN A 232 16.45 -18.12 14.24
C GLN A 232 17.82 -18.79 14.29
N ALA A 233 18.71 -18.44 13.36
CA ALA A 233 20.00 -19.07 13.18
C ALA A 233 21.13 -18.46 14.03
N GLY A 234 20.89 -17.31 14.66
CA GLY A 234 21.82 -16.63 15.57
C GLY A 234 21.15 -16.34 16.89
#